data_AF-A0AAW1R6E1-F1
#
_entry.id   AF-A0AAW1R6E1-F1
#
_cell.length_a   1.000
_cell.length_b   1.000
_cell.length_c   1.000
_cell.angle_alpha   90.00
_cell.angle_beta   90.00
_cell.angle_gamma   90.00
#
_symmetry.space_group_name_H-M   'P 1'
#
loop_
_entity.id
_entity.type
_entity.pdbx_description
1 polymer ?
#
loop_
_entity_poly.entity_id
_entity_poly.type
_entity_poly.pdbx_seq_one_letter_code
_entity_poly.pdbx_strand_id
1 'polypeptide(L)'
;MGAGSPLKVNTKKMSRNKKVECFEEMQALFACMTRYSGTDFEAGCATQRSALTTCAEAAARKPKVKNTINYHLQRLSKHLHK
;
A
#
# COMPACT_ATOMS: atom_id res chain seq x y z
N MET A 1 -25.58 23.53 -25.08
CA MET A 1 -24.69 22.36 -25.27
C MET A 1 -24.24 21.91 -23.89
N GLY A 2 -24.88 20.87 -23.34
CA GLY A 2 -24.65 20.43 -21.96
C GLY A 2 -23.26 19.80 -21.83
N ALA A 3 -22.40 20.39 -21.01
CA ALA A 3 -21.12 19.79 -20.66
C ALA A 3 -21.38 18.52 -19.84
N GLY A 4 -21.43 17.37 -20.50
CA GLY A 4 -21.50 16.07 -19.83
C GLY A 4 -20.30 15.89 -18.92
N SER A 5 -20.55 15.50 -17.66
CA SER A 5 -19.52 15.30 -16.65
C SER A 5 -18.40 14.39 -17.19
N PRO A 6 -17.12 14.75 -17.01
CA PRO A 6 -16.01 13.94 -17.52
C PRO A 6 -15.97 12.57 -16.83
N LEU A 7 -15.87 11.51 -17.63
CA LEU A 7 -15.73 10.14 -17.13
C LEU A 7 -14.39 10.00 -16.39
N LYS A 8 -14.45 9.93 -15.06
CA LYS A 8 -13.27 9.87 -14.18
C LYS A 8 -13.50 8.94 -13.00
N VAL A 9 -12.47 8.22 -12.61
CA VAL A 9 -12.42 7.38 -11.40
C VAL A 9 -11.56 8.06 -10.35
N ASN A 10 -12.03 8.02 -9.09
CA ASN A 10 -11.26 8.48 -7.94
C ASN A 10 -10.27 7.39 -7.51
N THR A 11 -9.10 7.37 -8.16
CA THR A 11 -8.01 6.41 -7.88
C THR A 11 -7.50 6.50 -6.44
N LYS A 12 -7.58 7.67 -5.79
CA LYS A 12 -7.22 7.82 -4.37
C LYS A 12 -8.15 7.03 -3.45
N LYS A 13 -9.46 6.93 -3.77
CA LYS A 13 -10.41 6.14 -2.97
C LYS A 13 -10.14 4.64 -3.10
N MET A 14 -9.79 4.16 -4.29
CA MET A 14 -9.38 2.75 -4.50
C MET A 14 -8.08 2.40 -3.76
N SER A 15 -7.14 3.33 -3.66
CA SER A 15 -5.89 3.10 -2.93
C SER A 15 -6.07 3.00 -1.40
N ARG A 16 -7.22 3.37 -0.83
CA ARG A 16 -7.45 3.24 0.62
C ARG A 16 -7.61 1.78 1.07
N ASN A 17 -7.91 0.88 0.15
CA ASN A 17 -8.01 -0.55 0.41
C ASN A 17 -6.66 -1.27 0.25
N LYS A 18 -5.57 -0.55 -0.05
CA LYS A 18 -4.24 -1.15 -0.01
C LYS A 18 -3.91 -1.43 1.46
N LYS A 19 -3.76 -2.71 1.79
CA LYS A 19 -3.12 -3.12 3.04
C LYS A 19 -1.77 -2.42 3.15
N VAL A 20 -1.46 -1.89 4.34
CA VAL A 20 -0.15 -1.30 4.62
C VAL A 20 0.90 -2.39 4.48
N GLU A 21 1.95 -2.12 3.71
CA GLU A 21 3.02 -3.09 3.49
C GLU A 21 3.70 -3.40 4.84
N CYS A 22 4.05 -4.67 5.06
CA CYS A 22 4.72 -5.14 6.28
C CYS A 22 3.90 -5.01 7.58
N PHE A 23 2.60 -4.71 7.50
CA PHE A 23 1.76 -4.56 8.67
C PHE A 23 1.64 -5.85 9.52
N GLU A 24 1.65 -7.01 8.87
CA GLU A 24 1.60 -8.31 9.55
C GLU A 24 2.92 -8.60 10.30
N GLU A 25 4.07 -8.35 9.66
CA GLU A 25 5.38 -8.50 10.30
C GLU A 25 5.57 -7.52 11.47
N MET A 26 5.03 -6.31 11.34
CA MET A 26 5.04 -5.32 12.41
C MET A 26 4.20 -5.77 13.61
N GLN A 27 3.01 -6.33 13.37
CA GLN A 27 2.18 -6.92 14.43
C GLN A 27 2.87 -8.11 15.09
N ALA A 28 3.54 -8.97 14.31
CA ALA A 28 4.27 -10.12 14.84
C ALA A 28 5.42 -9.67 15.76
N LEU A 29 6.15 -8.60 15.39
CA LEU A 29 7.19 -8.03 16.24
C LEU A 29 6.61 -7.44 17.53
N PHE A 30 5.50 -6.71 17.45
CA PHE A 30 4.83 -6.18 18.65
C PHE A 30 4.30 -7.30 19.56
N ALA A 31 3.73 -8.36 19.00
CA ALA A 31 3.32 -9.54 19.75
C ALA A 31 4.50 -10.29 20.39
N CYS A 32 5.70 -10.15 19.84
CA CYS A 32 6.91 -10.67 20.46
C CYS A 32 7.42 -9.75 21.59
N MET A 33 7.36 -8.43 21.40
CA MET A 33 7.71 -7.44 22.43
C MET A 33 6.84 -7.53 23.68
N THR A 34 5.60 -7.99 23.57
CA THR A 34 4.76 -8.23 24.75
C THR A 34 5.19 -9.45 25.55
N ARG A 35 5.95 -10.37 24.94
CA ARG A 35 6.44 -11.61 25.57
C ARG A 35 7.85 -11.46 26.12
N TYR A 36 8.70 -10.72 25.43
CA TYR A 36 10.10 -10.49 25.81
C TYR A 36 10.35 -9.00 25.98
N SER A 37 10.78 -8.58 27.18
CA SER A 37 11.08 -7.19 27.50
C SER A 37 12.54 -7.02 27.95
N GLY A 38 13.07 -5.80 27.83
CA GLY A 38 14.44 -5.49 28.25
C GLY A 38 15.50 -6.21 27.42
N THR A 39 16.45 -6.86 28.08
CA THR A 39 17.62 -7.50 27.46
C THR A 39 17.28 -8.75 26.64
N ASP A 40 16.18 -9.43 26.96
CA ASP A 40 15.77 -10.66 26.29
C ASP A 40 15.11 -10.41 24.93
N PHE A 41 14.75 -9.16 24.62
CA PHE A 41 14.11 -8.78 23.37
C PHE A 41 14.99 -9.08 22.15
N GLU A 42 16.29 -8.75 22.22
CA GLU A 42 17.23 -8.94 21.11
C GLU A 42 17.33 -10.42 20.70
N ALA A 43 17.37 -11.33 21.67
CA ALA A 43 17.44 -12.76 21.41
C ALA A 43 16.07 -13.39 21.11
N GLY A 44 15.03 -13.00 21.87
CA GLY A 44 13.69 -13.59 21.78
C GLY A 44 12.90 -13.17 20.55
N CYS A 45 13.19 -11.98 20.00
CA CYS A 45 12.46 -11.40 18.86
C CYS A 45 13.33 -11.18 17.61
N ALA A 46 14.52 -11.77 17.55
CA ALA A 46 15.45 -11.63 16.43
C ALA A 46 14.81 -11.99 15.08
N THR A 47 14.00 -13.06 15.06
CA THR A 47 13.36 -13.56 13.84
C THR A 47 12.30 -12.60 13.33
N GLN A 48 11.36 -12.15 14.18
CA GLN A 48 10.32 -11.19 13.81
C GLN A 48 10.93 -9.83 13.41
N ARG A 49 12.02 -9.44 14.06
CA ARG A 49 12.77 -8.22 13.69
C ARG A 49 13.36 -8.35 12.29
N SER A 50 14.03 -9.47 12.00
CA SER A 50 14.65 -9.72 10.69
C SER A 50 13.61 -9.82 9.57
N ALA A 51 12.44 -10.39 9.85
CA ALA A 51 11.33 -10.45 8.90
C ALA A 51 10.78 -9.05 8.58
N LEU A 52 10.58 -8.22 9.61
CA LEU A 52 10.13 -6.84 9.44
C LEU A 52 11.15 -6.00 8.65
N THR A 53 12.44 -6.10 8.95
CA THR A 53 13.48 -5.34 8.22
C THR A 53 13.54 -5.75 6.76
N THR A 54 13.51 -7.05 6.48
CA THR A 54 13.51 -7.57 5.10
C THR A 54 12.29 -7.07 4.33
N CYS A 55 11.11 -7.11 4.94
CA CYS A 55 9.90 -6.61 4.31
C CYS A 55 9.98 -5.10 4.05
N ALA A 56 10.46 -4.32 5.03
CA ALA A 56 10.55 -2.87 4.92
C ALA A 56 11.53 -2.45 3.81
N GLU A 57 12.68 -3.13 3.69
CA GLU A 57 13.64 -2.91 2.60
C GLU A 57 13.03 -3.25 1.23
N ALA A 58 12.29 -4.36 1.14
CA ALA A 58 11.61 -4.73 -0.09
C ALA A 58 10.52 -3.70 -0.47
N ALA A 59 9.76 -3.20 0.51
CA ALA A 59 8.75 -2.16 0.30
C ALA A 59 9.37 -0.83 -0.13
N ALA A 60 10.49 -0.43 0.48
CA ALA A 60 11.20 0.80 0.14
C ALA A 60 11.70 0.81 -1.31
N ARG A 61 12.05 -0.37 -1.85
CA ARG A 61 12.50 -0.53 -3.25
C ARG A 61 11.37 -0.53 -4.27
N LYS A 62 10.09 -0.63 -3.87
CA LYS A 62 8.98 -0.70 -4.82
C LYS A 62 8.70 0.68 -5.44
N PRO A 63 8.81 0.83 -6.77
CA PRO A 63 8.52 2.09 -7.42
C PRO A 63 7.02 2.40 -7.36
N LYS A 64 6.70 3.68 -7.16
CA LYS A 64 5.31 4.17 -7.23
C LYS A 64 4.85 4.16 -8.69
N VAL A 65 4.02 3.18 -9.06
CA VAL A 65 3.41 3.12 -10.39
C VAL A 65 2.33 4.20 -10.50
N LYS A 66 2.48 5.13 -11.46
CA LYS A 66 1.47 6.15 -11.76
C LYS A 66 0.28 5.47 -12.46
N ASN A 67 -0.91 5.60 -11.89
CA ASN A 67 -2.14 5.08 -12.50
C ASN A 67 -2.67 6.05 -13.56
N THR A 68 -2.73 5.63 -14.82
CA THR A 68 -3.17 6.44 -15.98
C THR A 68 -4.63 6.19 -16.38
N ILE A 69 -5.44 5.51 -15.56
CA ILE A 69 -6.82 5.14 -15.93
C ILE A 69 -7.68 6.33 -16.37
N ASN A 70 -7.55 7.48 -15.70
CA ASN A 70 -8.31 8.68 -16.05
C ASN A 70 -7.92 9.26 -17.42
N TYR A 71 -6.67 9.09 -17.84
CA TYR A 71 -6.24 9.49 -19.18
C TYR A 71 -6.97 8.66 -20.26
N HIS A 72 -7.07 7.35 -20.05
CA HIS A 72 -7.78 6.47 -20.98
C HIS A 72 -9.30 6.72 -20.98
N LEU A 73 -9.91 6.92 -19.80
CA LEU A 73 -11.34 7.21 -19.68
C LEU A 73 -11.74 8.53 -20.37
N GLN A 74 -10.90 9.57 -20.26
CA GLN A 74 -11.11 10.85 -20.97
C GLN A 74 -11.02 10.71 -22.49
N ARG A 75 -10.23 9.77 -23.00
CA ARG A 75 -10.16 9.49 -24.44
C ARG A 75 -11.41 8.73 -24.90
N LEU A 76 -11.84 7.74 -24.13
CA LEU A 76 -13.04 6.93 -24.43
C LEU A 76 -14.33 7.74 -24.34
N SER A 77 -14.43 8.71 -23.43
CA SER A 77 -15.63 9.55 -23.31
C SER A 77 -15.96 10.34 -24.58
N LYS A 78 -14.97 10.58 -25.46
CA LYS A 78 -15.20 11.23 -26.76
C LYS A 78 -15.94 10.34 -27.76
N HIS A 79 -15.84 9.02 -27.58
CA HIS A 79 -16.47 8.03 -28.46
C HIS A 79 -17.78 7.49 -27.89
N LEU A 80 -18.00 7.60 -26.58
CA LEU A 80 -19.19 7.08 -25.88
C LEU A 80 -20.37 8.07 -25.85
N HIS A 81 -20.15 9.36 -26.12
CA HIS A 81 -21.19 10.40 -26.13
C HIS A 81 -21.64 10.78 -27.56
N LYS A 82 -21.61 9.83 -28.49
CA LYS A 82 -22.08 10.01 -29.87
C LYS A 82 -23.43 9.31 -30.04
#